data_AF-I4VYW1-F1
#
_entry.id   AF-I4VYW1-F1
#
_cell.length_a   1.000
_cell.length_b   1.000
_cell.length_c   1.000
_cell.angle_alpha   90.00
_cell.angle_beta   90.00
_cell.angle_gamma   90.00
#
_symmetry.space_group_name_H-M   'P 1'
#
loop_
_entity.id
_entity.type
_entity.pdbx_description
1 polymer ?
#
loop_
_entity_poly.entity_id
_entity_poly.type
_entity_poly.pdbx_seq_one_letter_code
_entity_poly.pdbx_strand_id
1 'polypeptide(L)'
;MNTRVLTGITTSGTPHLGNYVGAIRPAVAASRRDDVDAFYFMADYHALIKSDDAGRIERSRLEIAATWLAAGLDPARVTFYRQSDIPEIPELTWFLTCIASKGMLNRAHAYKAAVDKNTAAGEDVDAGVTAGLYMYPVLMAADILAFDANQVPVGRDQIQHIEMARDLGQRFNHLHGHEFFVLPEALIEEQVATLPGLDGRKMSKSYDNTIPLFAGGKKQLREAIMRIVTDSRLPGEPKDPDDCALFTIFRAFASDAETAAFRQALLDGIGWGEAKQVLYERIETDVAPMRERYEALMADPSAIETILQQGAQKARAIATPKLAALREVLGLRAMTTAPAPAAGSKAAPKQGKMPRFASFRDADGSFRFRLFSAEGEELLLSKSFADPKAGGALQKQIRTLGAGAAVLQVRPLGVDLKLDGETVASTPDYRDEQARDAALAPLREALNQLATQD
;
A
#
# COMPACT_ATOMS: atom_id res chain seq x y z
N MET A 1 15.90 -3.59 11.56
CA MET A 1 14.51 -3.99 11.23
C MET A 1 14.45 -4.06 9.72
N ASN A 2 13.97 -5.16 9.15
CA ASN A 2 13.83 -5.28 7.71
C ASN A 2 12.51 -4.64 7.28
N THR A 3 12.53 -3.91 6.17
CA THR A 3 11.35 -3.30 5.58
C THR A 3 10.62 -4.34 4.76
N ARG A 4 9.36 -4.64 5.11
CA ARG A 4 8.53 -5.56 4.32
C ARG A 4 7.99 -4.86 3.09
N VAL A 5 8.34 -5.40 1.93
CA VAL A 5 7.94 -4.89 0.62
C VAL A 5 7.05 -5.94 -0.05
N LEU A 6 5.83 -5.57 -0.41
CA LEU A 6 4.86 -6.49 -1.01
C LEU A 6 4.50 -6.06 -2.43
N THR A 7 4.64 -6.96 -3.39
CA THR A 7 4.35 -6.73 -4.81
C THR A 7 3.32 -7.73 -5.33
N GLY A 8 2.19 -7.21 -5.80
CA GLY A 8 1.16 -8.00 -6.49
C GLY A 8 1.43 -8.11 -7.98
N ILE A 9 1.41 -9.34 -8.50
CA ILE A 9 1.68 -9.66 -9.90
C ILE A 9 0.36 -10.07 -10.56
N THR A 10 -0.14 -9.24 -11.48
CA THR A 10 -1.42 -9.53 -12.16
C THR A 10 -1.29 -10.69 -13.13
N THR A 11 -2.19 -11.68 -13.03
CA THR A 11 -2.19 -12.88 -13.86
C THR A 11 -3.02 -12.75 -15.14
N SER A 12 -2.81 -11.69 -15.93
CA SER A 12 -3.61 -11.37 -17.14
C SER A 12 -3.00 -11.76 -18.50
N GLY A 13 -1.89 -12.51 -18.51
CA GLY A 13 -1.31 -13.17 -19.68
C GLY A 13 0.22 -13.21 -19.67
N THR A 14 0.81 -13.68 -20.77
CA THR A 14 2.25 -13.88 -20.95
C THR A 14 3.09 -12.60 -20.76
N PRO A 15 4.18 -12.62 -19.98
CA PRO A 15 5.10 -11.49 -19.85
C PRO A 15 5.87 -11.15 -21.15
N HIS A 16 6.14 -9.86 -21.36
CA HIS A 16 6.92 -9.32 -22.48
C HIS A 16 8.14 -8.50 -21.99
N LEU A 17 9.03 -8.09 -22.91
CA LEU A 17 10.25 -7.33 -22.56
C LEU A 17 9.96 -6.07 -21.73
N GLY A 18 8.88 -5.36 -22.04
CA GLY A 18 8.43 -4.21 -21.25
C GLY A 18 8.16 -4.55 -19.78
N ASN A 19 7.58 -5.71 -19.46
CA ASN A 19 7.40 -6.15 -18.06
C ASN A 19 8.75 -6.51 -17.42
N TYR A 20 9.65 -7.14 -18.19
CA TYR A 20 10.97 -7.50 -17.70
C TYR A 20 11.78 -6.28 -17.28
N VAL A 21 11.94 -5.32 -18.19
CA VAL A 21 12.72 -4.10 -17.94
C VAL A 21 12.05 -3.23 -16.87
N GLY A 22 10.73 -3.03 -16.98
CA GLY A 22 10.03 -2.06 -16.15
C GLY A 22 9.58 -2.56 -14.78
N ALA A 23 9.60 -3.87 -14.51
CA ALA A 23 9.09 -4.40 -13.24
C ALA A 23 9.89 -5.61 -12.73
N ILE A 24 10.07 -6.65 -13.54
CA ILE A 24 10.61 -7.92 -13.04
C ILE A 24 12.10 -7.78 -12.67
N ARG A 25 12.92 -7.22 -13.56
CA ARG A 25 14.34 -7.02 -13.33
C ARG A 25 14.63 -6.12 -12.12
N PRO A 26 14.04 -4.91 -11.97
CA PRO A 26 14.24 -4.10 -10.78
C PRO A 26 13.71 -4.77 -9.51
N ALA A 27 12.55 -5.44 -9.55
CA ALA A 27 12.02 -6.16 -8.41
C ALA A 27 12.95 -7.30 -7.94
N VAL A 28 13.47 -8.11 -8.87
CA VAL A 28 14.45 -9.16 -8.56
C VAL A 28 15.72 -8.56 -7.97
N ALA A 29 16.22 -7.44 -8.49
CA ALA A 29 17.38 -6.75 -7.92
C ALA A 29 17.10 -6.23 -6.50
N ALA A 30 15.97 -5.57 -6.28
CA ALA A 30 15.55 -5.08 -4.96
C ALA A 30 15.39 -6.21 -3.94
N SER A 31 14.87 -7.37 -4.35
CA SER A 31 14.69 -8.55 -3.50
C SER A 31 16.00 -9.12 -2.93
N ARG A 32 17.15 -8.71 -3.49
CA ARG A 32 18.47 -9.19 -3.06
C ARG A 32 19.09 -8.36 -1.93
N ARG A 33 18.48 -7.25 -1.55
CA ARG A 33 18.96 -6.39 -0.49
C ARG A 33 18.66 -7.01 0.88
N ASP A 34 19.62 -6.98 1.79
CA ASP A 34 19.48 -7.61 3.11
C ASP A 34 18.52 -6.87 4.05
N ASP A 35 18.24 -5.60 3.76
CA ASP A 35 17.30 -4.76 4.52
C ASP A 35 15.84 -4.91 4.06
N VAL A 36 15.56 -5.76 3.06
CA VAL A 36 14.24 -5.95 2.47
C VAL A 36 13.71 -7.35 2.78
N ASP A 37 12.50 -7.42 3.35
CA ASP A 37 11.71 -8.64 3.46
C ASP A 37 10.67 -8.67 2.31
N ALA A 38 11.00 -9.34 1.22
CA ALA A 38 10.25 -9.23 -0.03
C ALA A 38 9.14 -10.29 -0.16
N PHE A 39 7.93 -9.82 -0.46
CA PHE A 39 6.74 -10.61 -0.73
C PHE A 39 6.31 -10.39 -2.18
N TYR A 40 6.15 -11.48 -2.91
CA TYR A 40 5.64 -11.47 -4.28
C TYR A 40 4.46 -12.42 -4.35
N PHE A 41 3.35 -11.98 -4.91
CA PHE A 41 2.19 -12.86 -5.03
C PHE A 41 1.53 -12.76 -6.40
N MET A 42 1.09 -13.90 -6.91
CA MET A 42 0.27 -13.97 -8.11
C MET A 42 -1.18 -13.65 -7.73
N ALA A 43 -1.67 -12.51 -8.18
CA ALA A 43 -3.00 -11.98 -7.88
C ALA A 43 -4.10 -12.68 -8.69
N ASP A 44 -4.27 -13.99 -8.48
CA ASP A 44 -5.16 -14.83 -9.28
C ASP A 44 -6.65 -14.72 -8.93
N TYR A 45 -7.03 -14.27 -7.73
CA TYR A 45 -8.42 -13.83 -7.50
C TYR A 45 -8.73 -12.53 -8.23
N HIS A 46 -7.80 -11.59 -8.29
CA HIS A 46 -7.99 -10.33 -9.04
C HIS A 46 -8.16 -10.56 -10.54
N ALA A 47 -7.56 -11.62 -11.09
CA ALA A 47 -7.72 -11.94 -12.52
C ALA A 47 -9.16 -12.31 -12.90
N LEU A 48 -9.95 -12.86 -11.98
CA LEU A 48 -11.36 -13.20 -12.20
C LEU A 48 -12.23 -11.98 -12.53
N ILE A 49 -11.79 -10.77 -12.16
CA ILE A 49 -12.50 -9.53 -12.48
C ILE A 49 -12.35 -9.16 -13.96
N LYS A 50 -11.24 -9.58 -14.59
CA LYS A 50 -10.85 -9.16 -15.94
C LYS A 50 -10.99 -10.26 -16.99
N SER A 51 -11.13 -11.51 -16.58
CA SER A 51 -11.14 -12.68 -17.45
C SER A 51 -12.04 -13.76 -16.88
N ASP A 52 -12.93 -14.28 -17.71
CA ASP A 52 -13.77 -15.45 -17.47
C ASP A 52 -13.18 -16.75 -18.07
N ASP A 53 -12.19 -16.63 -18.94
CA ASP A 53 -11.44 -17.77 -19.50
C ASP A 53 -10.50 -18.41 -18.45
N ALA A 54 -10.95 -19.54 -17.89
CA ALA A 54 -10.20 -20.32 -16.93
C ALA A 54 -8.86 -20.84 -17.49
N GLY A 55 -8.84 -21.29 -18.74
CA GLY A 55 -7.62 -21.79 -19.39
C GLY A 55 -6.59 -20.69 -19.57
N ARG A 56 -7.03 -19.45 -19.85
CA ARG A 56 -6.14 -18.28 -19.90
C ARG A 56 -5.54 -17.94 -18.54
N ILE A 57 -6.33 -17.99 -17.47
CA ILE A 57 -5.85 -17.74 -16.11
C ILE A 57 -4.83 -18.79 -15.70
N GLU A 58 -5.13 -20.07 -15.95
CA GLU A 58 -4.23 -21.20 -15.65
C GLU A 58 -2.88 -21.05 -16.36
N ARG A 59 -2.90 -20.86 -17.69
CA ARG A 59 -1.67 -20.65 -18.48
C ARG A 59 -0.88 -19.44 -18.00
N SER A 60 -1.56 -18.33 -17.75
CA SER A 60 -0.96 -17.08 -17.28
C SER A 60 -0.24 -17.25 -15.93
N ARG A 61 -0.84 -17.97 -14.97
CA ARG A 61 -0.22 -18.28 -13.67
C ARG A 61 1.08 -19.04 -13.86
N LEU A 62 1.06 -20.09 -14.69
CA LEU A 62 2.25 -20.91 -14.96
C LEU A 62 3.37 -20.09 -15.62
N GLU A 63 3.05 -19.37 -16.69
CA GLU A 63 4.01 -18.56 -17.45
C GLU A 63 4.63 -17.44 -16.61
N ILE A 64 3.83 -16.79 -15.75
CA ILE A 64 4.31 -15.74 -14.86
C ILE A 64 5.25 -16.33 -13.81
N ALA A 65 4.86 -17.42 -13.12
CA ALA A 65 5.71 -18.04 -12.13
C ALA A 65 7.05 -18.49 -12.74
N ALA A 66 7.02 -19.18 -13.87
CA ALA A 66 8.21 -19.57 -14.60
C ALA A 66 9.06 -18.37 -14.99
N THR A 67 8.44 -17.27 -15.46
CA THR A 67 9.15 -16.05 -15.84
C THR A 67 9.89 -15.40 -14.68
N TRP A 68 9.25 -15.21 -13.53
CA TRP A 68 9.86 -14.58 -12.36
C TRP A 68 11.02 -15.42 -11.81
N LEU A 69 10.84 -16.74 -11.73
CA LEU A 69 11.90 -17.68 -11.33
C LEU A 69 13.06 -17.67 -12.33
N ALA A 70 12.77 -17.75 -13.63
CA ALA A 70 13.78 -17.69 -14.69
C ALA A 70 14.57 -16.38 -14.70
N ALA A 71 13.91 -15.26 -14.41
CA ALA A 71 14.53 -13.93 -14.27
C ALA A 71 15.41 -13.79 -13.01
N GLY A 72 15.45 -14.80 -12.14
CA GLY A 72 16.35 -14.87 -11.01
C GLY A 72 15.74 -14.49 -9.66
N LEU A 73 14.40 -14.51 -9.53
CA LEU A 73 13.75 -14.47 -8.22
C LEU A 73 14.16 -15.71 -7.42
N ASP A 74 14.65 -15.49 -6.20
CA ASP A 74 15.13 -16.57 -5.32
C ASP A 74 14.07 -16.90 -4.25
N PRO A 75 13.33 -18.02 -4.40
CA PRO A 75 12.27 -18.40 -3.45
C PRO A 75 12.80 -18.81 -2.07
N ALA A 76 14.12 -19.05 -1.92
CA ALA A 76 14.70 -19.26 -0.61
C ALA A 76 14.73 -17.95 0.21
N ARG A 77 15.00 -16.82 -0.45
CA ARG A 77 15.08 -15.49 0.17
C ARG A 77 13.74 -14.78 0.28
N VAL A 78 12.86 -14.93 -0.70
CA VAL A 78 11.58 -14.21 -0.75
C VAL A 78 10.41 -15.09 -0.33
N THR A 79 9.27 -14.47 -0.04
CA THR A 79 7.98 -15.16 0.06
C THR A 79 7.24 -15.02 -1.26
N PHE A 80 7.23 -16.10 -2.07
CA PHE A 80 6.60 -16.12 -3.40
C PHE A 80 5.44 -17.12 -3.48
N TYR A 81 4.21 -16.66 -3.66
CA TYR A 81 3.00 -17.47 -3.50
C TYR A 81 1.87 -17.08 -4.45
N ARG A 82 0.79 -17.87 -4.47
CA ARG A 82 -0.48 -17.51 -5.14
C ARG A 82 -1.45 -16.93 -4.14
N GLN A 83 -2.19 -15.90 -4.55
CA GLN A 83 -3.25 -15.32 -3.72
C GLN A 83 -4.26 -16.38 -3.27
N SER A 84 -4.67 -17.26 -4.20
CA SER A 84 -5.60 -18.36 -3.96
C SER A 84 -5.10 -19.46 -3.01
N ASP A 85 -3.80 -19.54 -2.71
CA ASP A 85 -3.26 -20.49 -1.72
C ASP A 85 -3.38 -19.96 -0.28
N ILE A 86 -3.83 -18.72 -0.09
CA ILE A 86 -3.97 -18.07 1.21
C ILE A 86 -5.47 -17.91 1.54
N PRO A 87 -6.12 -18.92 2.15
CA PRO A 87 -7.55 -18.88 2.46
C PRO A 87 -7.93 -17.80 3.46
N GLU A 88 -6.95 -17.26 4.19
CA GLU A 88 -7.11 -16.13 5.11
C GLU A 88 -7.44 -14.81 4.40
N ILE A 89 -7.05 -14.63 3.13
CA ILE A 89 -7.26 -13.38 2.39
C ILE A 89 -8.74 -13.10 2.12
N PRO A 90 -9.55 -14.05 1.59
CA PRO A 90 -11.00 -13.85 1.45
C PRO A 90 -11.71 -13.53 2.77
N GLU A 91 -11.30 -14.17 3.87
CA GLU A 91 -11.88 -13.90 5.19
C GLU A 91 -11.55 -12.47 5.66
N LEU A 92 -10.29 -12.05 5.55
CA LEU A 92 -9.90 -10.67 5.86
C LEU A 92 -10.62 -9.66 4.97
N THR A 93 -10.79 -9.98 3.67
CA THR A 93 -11.56 -9.15 2.74
C THR A 93 -12.98 -8.92 3.24
N TRP A 94 -13.62 -9.94 3.79
CA TRP A 94 -14.95 -9.80 4.39
C TRP A 94 -14.93 -8.88 5.61
N PHE A 95 -13.96 -9.04 6.52
CA PHE A 95 -13.84 -8.16 7.69
C PHE A 95 -13.65 -6.69 7.30
N LEU A 96 -12.78 -6.43 6.32
CA LEU A 96 -12.55 -5.08 5.81
C LEU A 96 -13.78 -4.54 5.07
N THR A 97 -14.55 -5.39 4.39
CA THR A 97 -15.80 -5.00 3.73
C THR A 97 -16.82 -4.46 4.73
N CYS A 98 -16.96 -5.08 5.91
CA CYS A 98 -17.90 -4.63 6.94
C CYS A 98 -17.59 -3.24 7.49
N ILE A 99 -16.35 -2.75 7.35
CA ILE A 99 -15.95 -1.40 7.78
C ILE A 99 -15.75 -0.44 6.61
N ALA A 100 -15.64 -0.92 5.38
CA ALA A 100 -15.49 -0.09 4.20
C ALA A 100 -16.72 0.78 3.98
N SER A 101 -16.53 2.10 3.85
CA SER A 101 -17.65 2.97 3.49
C SER A 101 -17.98 2.82 2.01
N LYS A 102 -19.26 2.68 1.67
CA LYS A 102 -19.73 2.69 0.27
C LYS A 102 -19.21 3.92 -0.49
N GLY A 103 -19.17 5.08 0.19
CA GLY A 103 -18.68 6.32 -0.40
C GLY A 103 -17.21 6.28 -0.84
N MET A 104 -16.35 5.55 -0.12
CA MET A 104 -14.96 5.33 -0.52
C MET A 104 -14.90 4.54 -1.84
N LEU A 105 -15.67 3.45 -1.95
CA LEU A 105 -15.72 2.61 -3.14
C LEU A 105 -16.32 3.35 -4.34
N ASN A 106 -17.35 4.18 -4.12
CA ASN A 106 -17.91 5.06 -5.16
C ASN A 106 -16.85 6.02 -5.76
N ARG A 107 -15.78 6.33 -5.04
CA ARG A 107 -14.72 7.24 -5.49
C ARG A 107 -13.51 6.53 -6.11
N ALA A 108 -13.50 5.19 -6.09
CA ALA A 108 -12.40 4.42 -6.67
C ALA A 108 -12.32 4.68 -8.18
N HIS A 109 -11.12 4.95 -8.70
CA HIS A 109 -10.89 5.40 -10.07
C HIS A 109 -11.45 4.42 -11.10
N ALA A 110 -11.28 3.11 -10.89
CA ALA A 110 -11.78 2.10 -11.82
C ALA A 110 -13.32 2.08 -11.92
N TYR A 111 -14.03 2.20 -10.79
CA TYR A 111 -15.49 2.28 -10.79
C TYR A 111 -15.96 3.57 -11.45
N LYS A 112 -15.38 4.72 -11.06
CA LYS A 112 -15.70 6.01 -11.67
C LYS A 112 -15.48 6.02 -13.18
N ALA A 113 -14.36 5.48 -13.66
CA ALA A 113 -14.07 5.41 -15.08
C ALA A 113 -15.09 4.55 -15.85
N ALA A 114 -15.60 3.48 -15.25
CA ALA A 114 -16.67 2.67 -15.84
C ALA A 114 -17.99 3.46 -15.90
N VAL A 115 -18.37 4.13 -14.80
CA VAL A 115 -19.55 5.00 -14.74
C VAL A 115 -19.47 6.14 -15.75
N ASP A 116 -18.33 6.82 -15.86
CA ASP A 116 -18.12 7.93 -16.79
C ASP A 116 -18.25 7.45 -18.24
N LYS A 117 -17.71 6.27 -18.57
CA LYS A 117 -17.86 5.64 -19.89
C LYS A 117 -19.32 5.33 -20.21
N ASN A 118 -20.06 4.72 -19.28
CA ASN A 118 -21.47 4.37 -19.48
C ASN A 118 -22.34 5.61 -19.63
N THR A 119 -22.07 6.64 -18.81
CA THR A 119 -22.76 7.94 -18.89
C THR A 119 -22.53 8.59 -20.25
N ALA A 120 -21.30 8.58 -20.75
CA ALA A 120 -20.97 9.10 -22.08
C ALA A 120 -21.65 8.30 -23.22
N ALA A 121 -21.90 7.00 -23.00
CA ALA A 121 -22.62 6.14 -23.93
C ALA A 121 -24.16 6.27 -23.82
N GLY A 122 -24.68 7.03 -22.83
CA GLY A 122 -26.11 7.12 -22.56
C GLY A 122 -26.71 5.83 -21.98
N GLU A 123 -25.88 4.97 -21.41
CA GLU A 123 -26.28 3.72 -20.76
C GLU A 123 -26.54 3.93 -19.26
N ASP A 124 -27.12 2.91 -18.61
CA ASP A 124 -27.20 2.87 -17.15
C ASP A 124 -25.78 2.98 -16.54
N VAL A 125 -25.63 3.80 -15.50
CA VAL A 125 -24.33 4.10 -14.91
C VAL A 125 -23.57 2.85 -14.45
N ASP A 126 -24.28 1.81 -14.00
CA ASP A 126 -23.72 0.55 -13.53
C ASP A 126 -23.79 -0.57 -14.60
N ALA A 127 -24.12 -0.24 -15.86
CA ALA A 127 -24.11 -1.21 -16.96
C ALA A 127 -22.75 -1.92 -17.08
N GLY A 128 -22.76 -3.26 -17.01
CA GLY A 128 -21.54 -4.08 -17.07
C GLY A 128 -20.60 -3.94 -15.88
N VAL A 129 -20.96 -3.20 -14.83
CA VAL A 129 -20.18 -3.08 -13.59
C VAL A 129 -20.47 -4.28 -12.69
N THR A 130 -19.46 -5.11 -12.46
CA THR A 130 -19.58 -6.24 -11.53
C THR A 130 -19.26 -5.82 -10.09
N ALA A 131 -19.81 -6.54 -9.11
CA ALA A 131 -19.42 -6.38 -7.71
C ALA A 131 -17.91 -6.62 -7.51
N GLY A 132 -17.28 -7.48 -8.33
CA GLY A 132 -15.84 -7.68 -8.34
C GLY A 132 -15.07 -6.40 -8.71
N LEU A 133 -15.47 -5.70 -9.78
CA LEU A 133 -14.88 -4.41 -10.15
C LEU A 133 -15.05 -3.35 -9.06
N TYR A 134 -16.18 -3.38 -8.36
CA TYR A 134 -16.47 -2.43 -7.30
C TYR A 134 -15.71 -2.72 -6.00
N MET A 135 -15.51 -4.01 -5.66
CA MET A 135 -14.98 -4.46 -4.37
C MET A 135 -13.48 -4.81 -4.39
N TYR A 136 -12.84 -4.95 -5.56
CA TYR A 136 -11.43 -5.35 -5.61
C TYR A 136 -10.45 -4.46 -4.83
N PRO A 137 -10.68 -3.14 -4.61
CA PRO A 137 -9.80 -2.37 -3.74
C PRO A 137 -9.78 -2.88 -2.30
N VAL A 138 -10.88 -3.48 -1.82
CA VAL A 138 -10.94 -4.10 -0.48
C VAL A 138 -10.18 -5.42 -0.45
N LEU A 139 -10.28 -6.22 -1.52
CA LEU A 139 -9.47 -7.44 -1.67
C LEU A 139 -7.98 -7.09 -1.72
N MET A 140 -7.60 -6.06 -2.48
CA MET A 140 -6.23 -5.56 -2.53
C MET A 140 -5.75 -5.05 -1.17
N ALA A 141 -6.61 -4.35 -0.42
CA ALA A 141 -6.28 -3.98 0.95
C ALA A 141 -6.05 -5.21 1.85
N ALA A 142 -6.86 -6.27 1.71
CA ALA A 142 -6.63 -7.51 2.43
C ALA A 142 -5.30 -8.17 2.07
N ASP A 143 -4.94 -8.20 0.78
CA ASP A 143 -3.65 -8.72 0.32
C ASP A 143 -2.46 -7.99 0.98
N ILE A 144 -2.56 -6.67 1.17
CA ILE A 144 -1.50 -5.84 1.75
C ILE A 144 -1.48 -5.98 3.27
N LEU A 145 -2.65 -5.82 3.90
CA LEU A 145 -2.79 -5.76 5.35
C LEU A 145 -2.62 -7.13 6.01
N ALA A 146 -2.90 -8.25 5.33
CA ALA A 146 -2.66 -9.60 5.87
C ALA A 146 -1.19 -9.83 6.28
N PHE A 147 -0.25 -9.12 5.65
CA PHE A 147 1.18 -9.30 5.86
C PHE A 147 1.88 -8.09 6.47
N ASP A 148 1.16 -7.04 6.89
CA ASP A 148 1.76 -5.82 7.46
C ASP A 148 2.84 -5.22 6.56
N ALA A 149 2.59 -5.15 5.25
CA ALA A 149 3.53 -4.57 4.32
C ALA A 149 3.81 -3.10 4.69
N ASN A 150 5.09 -2.75 4.83
CA ASN A 150 5.51 -1.37 5.06
C ASN A 150 5.44 -0.56 3.77
N GLN A 151 5.88 -1.17 2.67
CA GLN A 151 5.95 -0.52 1.36
C GLN A 151 5.33 -1.41 0.28
N VAL A 152 4.62 -0.79 -0.65
CA VAL A 152 3.99 -1.46 -1.78
C VAL A 152 4.46 -0.77 -3.07
N PRO A 153 5.34 -1.40 -3.88
CA PRO A 153 5.79 -0.83 -5.14
C PRO A 153 4.63 -0.75 -6.12
N VAL A 154 4.29 0.46 -6.57
CA VAL A 154 3.16 0.66 -7.47
C VAL A 154 3.40 1.79 -8.47
N GLY A 155 2.65 1.76 -9.58
CA GLY A 155 2.55 2.90 -10.48
C GLY A 155 1.78 4.06 -9.83
N ARG A 156 2.00 5.29 -10.32
CA ARG A 156 1.30 6.50 -9.83
C ARG A 156 -0.23 6.37 -9.93
N ASP A 157 -0.72 5.63 -10.89
CA ASP A 157 -2.14 5.35 -11.11
C ASP A 157 -2.78 4.44 -10.04
N GLN A 158 -1.97 3.75 -9.24
CA GLN A 158 -2.43 2.82 -8.19
C GLN A 158 -2.24 3.38 -6.77
N ILE A 159 -1.77 4.63 -6.62
CA ILE A 159 -1.60 5.28 -5.29
C ILE A 159 -2.91 5.24 -4.50
N GLN A 160 -4.04 5.50 -5.16
CA GLN A 160 -5.35 5.48 -4.53
C GLN A 160 -5.66 4.12 -3.87
N HIS A 161 -5.22 3.00 -4.44
CA HIS A 161 -5.44 1.69 -3.80
C HIS A 161 -4.66 1.55 -2.50
N ILE A 162 -3.46 2.11 -2.42
CA ILE A 162 -2.64 2.10 -1.20
C ILE A 162 -3.25 3.01 -0.14
N GLU A 163 -3.73 4.18 -0.54
CA GLU A 163 -4.49 5.09 0.34
C GLU A 163 -5.74 4.41 0.90
N MET A 164 -6.51 3.70 0.06
CA MET A 164 -7.68 2.94 0.50
C MET A 164 -7.31 1.82 1.49
N ALA A 165 -6.22 1.09 1.23
CA ALA A 165 -5.73 0.06 2.15
C ALA A 165 -5.32 0.67 3.51
N ARG A 166 -4.63 1.80 3.49
CA ARG A 166 -4.25 2.56 4.68
C ARG A 166 -5.48 3.04 5.46
N ASP A 167 -6.47 3.62 4.79
CA ASP A 167 -7.71 4.08 5.43
C ASP A 167 -8.49 2.93 6.09
N LEU A 168 -8.58 1.78 5.41
CA LEU A 168 -9.23 0.58 5.95
C LEU A 168 -8.48 0.04 7.18
N GLY A 169 -7.15 -0.06 7.11
CA GLY A 169 -6.32 -0.48 8.25
C GLY A 169 -6.44 0.48 9.43
N GLN A 170 -6.36 1.79 9.18
CA GLN A 170 -6.52 2.82 10.22
C GLN A 170 -7.89 2.76 10.86
N ARG A 171 -8.95 2.60 10.06
CA ARG A 171 -10.32 2.48 10.56
C ARG A 171 -10.51 1.23 11.43
N PHE A 172 -9.97 0.08 11.02
CA PHE A 172 -10.01 -1.13 11.82
C PHE A 172 -9.30 -0.92 13.17
N ASN A 173 -8.08 -0.38 13.14
CA ASN A 173 -7.31 -0.10 14.34
C ASN A 173 -8.07 0.82 15.31
N HIS A 174 -8.71 1.87 14.78
CA HIS A 174 -9.49 2.81 15.56
C HIS A 174 -10.73 2.17 16.19
N LEU A 175 -11.53 1.44 15.41
CA LEU A 175 -12.77 0.79 15.89
C LEU A 175 -12.52 -0.22 17.00
N HIS A 176 -11.37 -0.86 16.98
CA HIS A 176 -11.01 -1.90 17.93
C HIS A 176 -9.98 -1.47 18.98
N GLY A 177 -9.56 -0.20 18.98
CA GLY A 177 -8.72 0.40 20.02
C GLY A 177 -7.32 -0.19 20.15
N HIS A 178 -6.76 -0.77 19.08
CA HIS A 178 -5.45 -1.40 19.07
C HIS A 178 -4.84 -1.35 17.66
N GLU A 179 -3.51 -1.34 17.54
CA GLU A 179 -2.80 -1.36 16.27
C GLU A 179 -2.67 -2.79 15.72
N PHE A 180 -3.69 -3.27 15.01
CA PHE A 180 -3.70 -4.60 14.38
C PHE A 180 -2.98 -4.64 13.03
N PHE A 181 -2.91 -3.49 12.37
CA PHE A 181 -2.33 -3.35 11.03
C PHE A 181 -1.26 -2.27 11.01
N VAL A 182 -0.13 -2.60 10.37
CA VAL A 182 0.80 -1.61 9.82
C VAL A 182 0.13 -0.90 8.65
N LEU A 183 0.29 0.42 8.59
CA LEU A 183 -0.27 1.25 7.52
C LEU A 183 0.73 1.34 6.37
N PRO A 184 0.40 0.82 5.17
CA PRO A 184 1.34 0.74 4.06
C PRO A 184 1.63 2.12 3.45
N GLU A 185 2.81 2.26 2.87
CA GLU A 185 3.22 3.40 2.05
C GLU A 185 3.39 2.97 0.58
N ALA A 186 3.00 3.84 -0.35
CA ALA A 186 3.25 3.62 -1.77
C ALA A 186 4.73 3.86 -2.06
N LEU A 187 5.41 2.86 -2.64
CA LEU A 187 6.77 3.03 -3.16
C LEU A 187 6.68 3.32 -4.66
N ILE A 188 6.91 4.58 -5.04
CA ILE A 188 6.92 4.99 -6.44
C ILE A 188 8.36 4.95 -6.95
N GLU A 189 8.62 4.09 -7.92
CA GLU A 189 9.89 4.10 -8.64
C GLU A 189 9.90 5.28 -9.62
N GLU A 190 10.74 6.29 -9.34
CA GLU A 190 10.81 7.53 -10.15
C GLU A 190 11.26 7.29 -11.60
N GLN A 191 11.96 6.18 -11.86
CA GLN A 191 12.59 5.87 -13.15
C GLN A 191 12.22 4.47 -13.67
N VAL A 192 10.94 4.12 -13.69
CA VAL A 192 10.52 2.93 -14.45
C VAL A 192 10.65 3.22 -15.95
N ALA A 193 11.70 2.67 -16.57
CA ALA A 193 11.90 2.77 -18.01
C ALA A 193 10.69 2.14 -18.73
N THR A 194 9.84 2.99 -19.29
CA THR A 194 8.73 2.53 -20.14
C THR A 194 9.31 2.18 -21.50
N LEU A 195 9.35 0.89 -21.81
CA LEU A 195 9.88 0.42 -23.10
C LEU A 195 8.88 0.69 -24.22
N PRO A 196 9.32 1.22 -25.38
CA PRO A 196 8.47 1.29 -26.55
C PRO A 196 8.25 -0.12 -27.14
N GLY A 197 7.09 -0.31 -27.75
CA GLY A 197 6.70 -1.49 -28.48
C GLY A 197 7.15 -1.44 -29.94
N LEU A 198 6.61 -2.37 -30.73
CA LEU A 198 6.93 -2.52 -32.15
C LEU A 198 6.66 -1.25 -32.98
N ASP A 199 5.72 -0.43 -32.55
CA ASP A 199 5.23 0.76 -33.25
C ASP A 199 5.68 2.08 -32.62
N GLY A 200 6.63 2.04 -31.67
CA GLY A 200 7.14 3.20 -30.96
C GLY A 200 6.27 3.69 -29.79
N ARG A 201 4.99 3.28 -29.68
CA ARG A 201 4.16 3.58 -28.51
C ARG A 201 4.60 2.73 -27.32
N LYS A 202 4.12 3.04 -26.10
CA LYS A 202 4.37 2.19 -24.91
C LYS A 202 4.07 0.72 -25.23
N MET A 203 4.98 -0.18 -24.88
CA MET A 203 4.77 -1.62 -25.06
C MET A 203 3.60 -2.10 -24.20
N SER A 204 2.54 -2.60 -24.82
CA SER A 204 1.33 -3.09 -24.16
C SER A 204 0.62 -4.16 -24.98
N LYS A 205 0.10 -5.19 -24.31
CA LYS A 205 -0.75 -6.22 -24.93
C LYS A 205 -1.99 -5.62 -25.61
N SER A 206 -2.55 -4.55 -25.04
CA SER A 206 -3.75 -3.89 -25.60
C SER A 206 -3.49 -3.19 -26.93
N TYR A 207 -2.23 -2.87 -27.24
CA TYR A 207 -1.84 -2.26 -28.50
C TYR A 207 -1.31 -3.27 -29.52
N ASP A 208 -1.25 -4.55 -29.15
CA ASP A 208 -0.67 -5.63 -29.95
C ASP A 208 0.74 -5.31 -30.48
N ASN A 209 1.53 -4.58 -29.68
CA ASN A 209 2.85 -4.07 -30.05
C ASN A 209 3.98 -4.66 -29.19
N THR A 210 3.77 -5.84 -28.60
CA THR A 210 4.71 -6.43 -27.62
C THR A 210 5.84 -7.21 -28.27
N ILE A 211 7.00 -7.26 -27.59
CA ILE A 211 8.09 -8.18 -27.90
C ILE A 211 8.10 -9.28 -26.82
N PRO A 212 7.87 -10.56 -27.17
CA PRO A 212 7.81 -11.64 -26.19
C PRO A 212 9.15 -11.80 -25.47
N LEU A 213 9.12 -12.11 -24.17
CA LEU A 213 10.33 -12.38 -23.41
C LEU A 213 10.83 -13.81 -23.66
N PHE A 214 9.98 -14.80 -23.41
CA PHE A 214 10.30 -16.24 -23.59
C PHE A 214 9.37 -16.98 -24.54
N ALA A 215 8.09 -16.57 -24.64
CA ALA A 215 7.11 -17.28 -25.45
C ALA A 215 7.52 -17.39 -26.93
N GLY A 216 7.38 -18.61 -27.47
CA GLY A 216 7.83 -18.99 -28.81
C GLY A 216 9.33 -18.96 -29.04
N GLY A 217 10.10 -18.85 -27.95
CA GLY A 217 11.54 -18.99 -27.91
C GLY A 217 12.30 -17.97 -28.76
N LYS A 218 13.53 -18.36 -29.11
CA LYS A 218 14.49 -17.55 -29.87
C LYS A 218 13.92 -17.01 -31.19
N LYS A 219 13.09 -17.82 -31.86
CA LYS A 219 12.50 -17.48 -33.17
C LYS A 219 11.52 -16.32 -33.06
N GLN A 220 10.55 -16.39 -32.15
CA GLN A 220 9.53 -15.32 -32.02
C GLN A 220 10.11 -14.02 -31.48
N LEU A 221 11.11 -14.09 -30.59
CA LEU A 221 11.86 -12.90 -30.17
C LEU A 221 12.50 -12.20 -31.38
N ARG A 222 13.21 -12.96 -32.22
CA ARG A 222 13.85 -12.42 -33.42
C ARG A 222 12.83 -11.83 -34.40
N GLU A 223 11.77 -12.57 -34.72
CA GLU A 223 10.71 -12.11 -35.64
C GLU A 223 10.02 -10.84 -35.13
N ALA A 224 9.79 -10.73 -33.82
CA ALA A 224 9.25 -9.51 -33.23
C ALA A 224 10.22 -8.32 -33.36
N ILE A 225 11.50 -8.49 -33.04
CA ILE A 225 12.50 -7.42 -33.18
C ILE A 225 12.64 -6.96 -34.63
N MET A 226 12.59 -7.89 -35.58
CA MET A 226 12.66 -7.55 -37.02
C MET A 226 11.47 -6.72 -37.49
N ARG A 227 10.31 -6.82 -36.81
CA ARG A 227 9.08 -6.05 -37.10
C ARG A 227 9.02 -4.68 -36.45
N ILE A 228 10.01 -4.28 -35.64
CA ILE A 228 10.06 -2.92 -35.08
C ILE A 228 10.00 -1.91 -36.24
N VAL A 229 9.05 -0.98 -36.18
CA VAL A 229 8.85 0.07 -37.17
C VAL A 229 10.05 1.01 -37.13
N THR A 230 10.61 1.28 -38.30
CA THR A 230 11.73 2.21 -38.53
C THR A 230 11.38 3.12 -39.71
N ASP A 231 12.15 4.19 -39.92
CA ASP A 231 11.95 5.07 -41.07
C ASP A 231 12.48 4.47 -42.40
N SER A 232 12.35 5.24 -43.48
CA SER A 232 12.76 4.84 -44.83
C SER A 232 14.22 5.17 -45.18
N ARG A 233 15.06 5.58 -44.22
CA ARG A 233 16.46 5.92 -44.48
C ARG A 233 17.26 4.69 -44.92
N LEU A 234 18.06 4.85 -45.97
CA LEU A 234 18.90 3.82 -46.56
C LEU A 234 20.16 3.55 -45.72
N PRO A 235 20.85 2.41 -45.93
CA PRO A 235 22.21 2.22 -45.43
C PRO A 235 23.15 3.34 -45.92
N GLY A 236 24.00 3.85 -45.03
CA GLY A 236 24.86 5.01 -45.25
C GLY A 236 24.21 6.36 -44.88
N GLU A 237 22.90 6.42 -44.71
CA GLU A 237 22.22 7.64 -44.24
C GLU A 237 22.18 7.68 -42.70
N PRO A 238 22.62 8.79 -42.07
CA PRO A 238 22.57 8.97 -40.63
C PRO A 238 21.16 8.82 -40.05
N LYS A 239 21.04 8.10 -38.94
CA LYS A 239 19.78 7.83 -38.24
C LYS A 239 19.79 8.54 -36.89
N ASP A 240 18.71 9.24 -36.59
CA ASP A 240 18.55 9.91 -35.30
C ASP A 240 18.28 8.87 -34.18
N PRO A 241 19.19 8.69 -33.22
CA PRO A 241 18.99 7.74 -32.12
C PRO A 241 17.89 8.18 -31.15
N ASP A 242 17.66 9.49 -31.04
CA ASP A 242 16.74 10.08 -30.05
C ASP A 242 15.27 10.00 -30.51
N ASP A 243 15.05 9.81 -31.82
CA ASP A 243 13.73 9.56 -32.44
C ASP A 243 13.55 8.08 -32.86
N CYS A 244 14.21 7.15 -32.14
CA CYS A 244 14.22 5.73 -32.52
C CYS A 244 13.82 4.81 -31.35
N ALA A 245 12.71 4.09 -31.51
CA ALA A 245 12.27 3.07 -30.55
C ALA A 245 13.32 1.97 -30.35
N LEU A 246 14.02 1.59 -31.43
CA LEU A 246 15.05 0.56 -31.42
C LEU A 246 16.22 0.96 -30.50
N PHE A 247 16.69 2.21 -30.57
CA PHE A 247 17.74 2.73 -29.70
C PHE A 247 17.30 2.76 -28.23
N THR A 248 16.06 3.16 -27.97
CA THR A 248 15.50 3.16 -26.60
C THR A 248 15.45 1.74 -26.01
N ILE A 249 15.05 0.74 -26.79
CA ILE A 249 15.07 -0.66 -26.36
C ILE A 249 16.52 -1.12 -26.14
N PHE A 250 17.44 -0.81 -27.07
CA PHE A 250 18.85 -1.21 -26.95
C PHE A 250 19.48 -0.73 -25.65
N ARG A 251 19.34 0.56 -25.33
CA ARG A 251 19.86 1.18 -24.10
C ARG A 251 19.37 0.49 -22.83
N ALA A 252 18.19 -0.13 -22.85
CA ALA A 252 17.65 -0.81 -21.67
C ALA A 252 18.34 -2.14 -21.35
N PHE A 253 19.10 -2.70 -22.29
CA PHE A 253 19.87 -3.94 -22.12
C PHE A 253 21.39 -3.69 -22.18
N ALA A 254 21.80 -2.63 -22.87
CA ALA A 254 23.20 -2.31 -23.08
C ALA A 254 23.83 -1.53 -21.91
N SER A 255 25.13 -1.71 -21.72
CA SER A 255 25.98 -0.81 -20.94
C SER A 255 26.09 0.57 -21.60
N ASP A 256 26.62 1.56 -20.87
CA ASP A 256 26.85 2.90 -21.42
C ASP A 256 27.79 2.88 -22.63
N ALA A 257 28.83 2.04 -22.59
CA ALA A 257 29.79 1.90 -23.68
C ALA A 257 29.15 1.28 -24.93
N GLU A 258 28.38 0.20 -24.77
CA GLU A 258 27.62 -0.41 -25.87
C GLU A 258 26.59 0.56 -26.43
N THR A 259 25.89 1.31 -25.56
CA THR A 259 24.90 2.32 -25.97
C THR A 259 25.55 3.43 -26.79
N ALA A 260 26.71 3.93 -26.37
CA ALA A 260 27.46 4.95 -27.11
C ALA A 260 27.94 4.43 -28.47
N ALA A 261 28.45 3.19 -28.53
CA ALA A 261 28.88 2.57 -29.78
C ALA A 261 27.70 2.39 -30.75
N PHE A 262 26.55 1.93 -30.25
CA PHE A 262 25.36 1.76 -31.08
C PHE A 262 24.78 3.10 -31.54
N ARG A 263 24.84 4.12 -30.69
CA ARG A 263 24.50 5.50 -31.06
C ARG A 263 25.37 5.98 -32.21
N GLN A 264 26.68 5.76 -32.14
CA GLN A 264 27.61 6.16 -33.19
C GLN A 264 27.34 5.39 -34.49
N ALA A 265 27.08 4.08 -34.43
CA ALA A 265 26.75 3.28 -35.60
C ALA A 265 25.48 3.79 -36.33
N LEU A 266 24.45 4.23 -35.58
CA LEU A 266 23.26 4.87 -36.15
C LEU A 266 23.60 6.17 -36.88
N LEU A 267 24.44 7.01 -36.28
CA LEU A 267 24.89 8.28 -36.87
C LEU A 267 25.79 8.08 -38.09
N ASP A 268 26.63 7.04 -38.08
CA ASP A 268 27.49 6.64 -39.20
C ASP A 268 26.71 5.94 -40.34
N GLY A 269 25.42 5.67 -40.11
CA GLY A 269 24.49 5.22 -41.15
C GLY A 269 24.30 3.71 -41.27
N ILE A 270 24.54 2.91 -40.22
CA ILE A 270 24.20 1.47 -40.18
C ILE A 270 22.80 1.19 -40.77
N GLY A 271 22.65 0.13 -41.57
CA GLY A 271 21.34 -0.22 -42.14
C GLY A 271 20.34 -0.68 -41.08
N TRP A 272 19.04 -0.41 -41.24
CA TRP A 272 18.02 -0.81 -40.25
C TRP A 272 17.95 -2.31 -40.00
N GLY A 273 18.16 -3.14 -41.02
CA GLY A 273 18.20 -4.60 -40.87
C GLY A 273 19.36 -5.05 -39.98
N GLU A 274 20.52 -4.43 -40.14
CA GLU A 274 21.71 -4.70 -39.31
C GLU A 274 21.53 -4.17 -37.89
N ALA A 275 21.00 -2.95 -37.73
CA ALA A 275 20.67 -2.39 -36.42
C ALA A 275 19.69 -3.27 -35.62
N LYS A 276 18.68 -3.84 -36.29
CA LYS A 276 17.75 -4.81 -35.68
C LYS A 276 18.44 -6.11 -35.29
N GLN A 277 19.41 -6.57 -36.08
CA GLN A 277 20.21 -7.75 -35.78
C GLN A 277 21.12 -7.51 -34.55
N VAL A 278 21.77 -6.34 -34.48
CA VAL A 278 22.57 -5.93 -33.31
C VAL A 278 21.72 -5.88 -32.03
N LEU A 279 20.51 -5.30 -32.11
CA LEU A 279 19.58 -5.28 -30.98
C LEU A 279 19.20 -6.71 -30.54
N TYR A 280 18.85 -7.56 -31.50
CA TYR A 280 18.50 -8.94 -31.24
C TYR A 280 19.62 -9.70 -30.52
N GLU A 281 20.85 -9.61 -31.01
CA GLU A 281 22.01 -10.28 -30.41
C GLU A 281 22.30 -9.79 -29.00
N ARG A 282 22.17 -8.47 -28.77
CA ARG A 282 22.34 -7.91 -27.42
C ARG A 282 21.27 -8.43 -26.47
N ILE A 283 19.98 -8.38 -26.84
CA ILE A 283 18.90 -8.91 -25.98
C ILE A 283 19.10 -10.40 -25.73
N GLU A 284 19.47 -11.16 -26.77
CA GLU A 284 19.68 -12.60 -26.67
C GLU A 284 20.78 -12.98 -25.67
N THR A 285 21.82 -12.15 -25.53
CA THR A 285 22.89 -12.36 -24.54
C THR A 285 22.35 -12.40 -23.10
N ASP A 286 21.37 -11.55 -22.77
CA ASP A 286 20.74 -11.55 -21.44
C ASP A 286 19.63 -12.62 -21.35
N VAL A 287 18.82 -12.75 -22.41
CA VAL A 287 17.59 -13.55 -22.39
C VAL A 287 17.85 -15.05 -22.56
N ALA A 288 18.85 -15.47 -23.34
CA ALA A 288 19.14 -16.89 -23.58
C ALA A 288 19.33 -17.73 -22.30
N PRO A 289 20.18 -17.34 -21.33
CA PRO A 289 20.35 -18.14 -20.11
C PRO A 289 19.06 -18.18 -19.26
N MET A 290 18.28 -17.10 -19.24
CA MET A 290 16.99 -17.09 -18.56
C MET A 290 15.97 -17.98 -19.28
N ARG A 291 16.00 -18.01 -20.62
CA ARG A 291 15.08 -18.81 -21.44
C ARG A 291 15.27 -20.30 -21.21
N GLU A 292 16.51 -20.78 -21.11
CA GLU A 292 16.79 -22.18 -20.79
C GLU A 292 16.14 -22.58 -19.46
N ARG A 293 16.29 -21.74 -18.43
CA ARG A 293 15.63 -21.95 -17.12
C ARG A 293 14.11 -21.88 -17.22
N TYR A 294 13.56 -20.96 -17.99
CA TYR A 294 12.12 -20.85 -18.23
C TYR A 294 11.58 -22.12 -18.91
N GLU A 295 12.24 -22.61 -19.96
CA GLU A 295 11.82 -23.81 -20.69
C GLU A 295 11.88 -25.05 -19.80
N ALA A 296 12.91 -25.20 -18.97
CA ALA A 296 12.99 -26.26 -17.97
C ALA A 296 11.84 -26.22 -16.95
N LEU A 297 11.50 -25.02 -16.46
CA LEU A 297 10.38 -24.82 -15.52
C LEU A 297 9.01 -25.08 -16.18
N MET A 298 8.85 -24.69 -17.44
CA MET A 298 7.62 -24.98 -18.20
C MET A 298 7.46 -26.48 -18.51
N ALA A 299 8.57 -27.20 -18.67
CA ALA A 299 8.58 -28.65 -18.86
C ALA A 299 8.31 -29.43 -17.55
N ASP A 300 8.56 -28.81 -16.39
CA ASP A 300 8.26 -29.37 -15.07
C ASP A 300 7.40 -28.43 -14.21
N PRO A 301 6.08 -28.33 -14.48
CA PRO A 301 5.17 -27.54 -13.66
C PRO A 301 5.13 -27.97 -12.18
N SER A 302 5.51 -29.21 -11.87
CA SER A 302 5.51 -29.72 -10.49
C SER A 302 6.58 -29.06 -9.62
N ALA A 303 7.72 -28.68 -10.20
CA ALA A 303 8.73 -27.89 -9.52
C ALA A 303 8.22 -26.49 -9.15
N ILE A 304 7.48 -25.84 -10.06
CA ILE A 304 6.84 -24.54 -9.78
C ILE A 304 5.80 -24.68 -8.67
N GLU A 305 4.94 -25.70 -8.74
CA GLU A 305 3.94 -25.98 -7.71
C GLU A 305 4.59 -26.13 -6.32
N THR A 306 5.66 -26.91 -6.24
CA THR A 306 6.40 -27.12 -4.99
C THR A 306 6.92 -25.80 -4.42
N ILE A 307 7.52 -24.95 -5.26
CA ILE A 307 8.02 -23.63 -4.85
C ILE A 307 6.89 -22.73 -4.34
N LEU A 308 5.77 -22.67 -5.06
CA LEU A 308 4.63 -21.83 -4.69
C LEU A 308 3.98 -22.30 -3.39
N GLN A 309 3.86 -23.60 -3.16
CA GLN A 309 3.34 -24.15 -1.91
C GLN A 309 4.26 -23.86 -0.73
N GLN A 310 5.59 -23.92 -0.91
CA GLN A 310 6.54 -23.50 0.13
C GLN A 310 6.39 -22.01 0.46
N GLY A 311 6.24 -21.15 -0.55
CA GLY A 311 5.97 -19.73 -0.32
C GLY A 311 4.62 -19.49 0.36
N ALA A 312 3.58 -20.24 0.00
CA ALA A 312 2.28 -20.18 0.66
C ALA A 312 2.37 -20.59 2.13
N GLN A 313 3.15 -21.62 2.47
CA GLN A 313 3.41 -22.01 3.86
C GLN A 313 4.08 -20.87 4.65
N LYS A 314 5.10 -20.21 4.08
CA LYS A 314 5.73 -19.02 4.69
C LYS A 314 4.73 -17.89 4.92
N ALA A 315 3.90 -17.59 3.92
CA ALA A 315 2.88 -16.57 4.00
C ALA A 315 1.82 -16.90 5.07
N ARG A 316 1.31 -18.13 5.10
CA ARG A 316 0.28 -18.58 6.06
C ARG A 316 0.79 -18.62 7.49
N ALA A 317 2.08 -18.87 7.71
CA ALA A 317 2.68 -18.75 9.03
C ALA A 317 2.53 -17.34 9.63
N ILE A 318 2.33 -16.30 8.80
CA ILE A 318 2.04 -14.93 9.22
C ILE A 318 0.53 -14.68 9.24
N ALA A 319 -0.17 -15.01 8.15
CA ALA A 319 -1.58 -14.68 8.00
C ALA A 319 -2.50 -15.45 8.97
N THR A 320 -2.26 -16.74 9.19
CA THR A 320 -3.10 -17.58 10.05
C THR A 320 -3.19 -17.06 11.50
N PRO A 321 -2.07 -16.84 12.24
CA PRO A 321 -2.16 -16.31 13.59
C PRO A 321 -2.73 -14.88 13.63
N LYS A 322 -2.47 -14.07 12.60
CA LYS A 322 -3.07 -12.74 12.48
C LYS A 322 -4.58 -12.80 12.38
N LEU A 323 -5.12 -13.60 11.45
CA LEU A 323 -6.56 -13.77 11.29
C LEU A 323 -7.20 -14.34 12.56
N ALA A 324 -6.54 -15.26 13.26
CA ALA A 324 -7.01 -15.75 14.55
C ALA A 324 -7.17 -14.60 15.57
N ALA A 325 -6.18 -13.71 15.68
CA ALA A 325 -6.26 -12.54 16.56
C ALA A 325 -7.38 -11.55 16.16
N LEU A 326 -7.58 -11.33 14.87
CA LEU A 326 -8.68 -10.50 14.36
C LEU A 326 -10.04 -11.12 14.67
N ARG A 327 -10.18 -12.44 14.49
CA ARG A 327 -11.39 -13.18 14.83
C ARG A 327 -11.74 -13.05 16.32
N GLU A 328 -10.76 -13.11 17.22
CA GLU A 328 -11.00 -12.92 18.66
C GLU A 328 -11.63 -11.55 18.96
N VAL A 329 -11.09 -10.49 18.38
CA VAL A 329 -11.53 -9.11 18.62
C VAL A 329 -12.88 -8.82 17.96
N LEU A 330 -13.17 -9.50 16.85
CA LEU A 330 -14.46 -9.47 16.17
C LEU A 330 -15.51 -10.39 16.83
N GLY A 331 -15.14 -11.12 17.89
CA GLY A 331 -16.05 -12.04 18.58
C GLY A 331 -16.33 -13.36 17.85
N LEU A 332 -15.53 -13.69 16.82
CA LEU A 332 -15.60 -14.92 16.02
C LEU A 332 -14.75 -16.06 16.60
N ARG A 333 -14.62 -16.09 17.93
CA ARG A 333 -13.89 -17.11 18.69
C ARG A 333 -14.71 -18.37 18.95
N ALA A 334 -14.06 -19.42 19.44
CA ALA A 334 -14.74 -20.66 19.78
C ALA A 334 -15.84 -20.43 20.85
N MET A 335 -17.01 -21.03 20.67
CA MET A 335 -18.12 -20.91 21.63
C MET A 335 -17.90 -21.70 22.94
N THR A 336 -16.82 -22.50 23.01
CA THR A 336 -16.43 -23.26 24.21
C THR A 336 -15.70 -22.42 25.24
N THR A 337 -15.19 -21.26 24.85
CA THR A 337 -14.80 -20.22 25.79
C THR A 337 -16.07 -19.66 26.40
N ALA A 338 -16.30 -19.90 27.70
CA ALA A 338 -17.38 -19.28 28.46
C ALA A 338 -17.44 -17.79 28.08
N PRO A 339 -18.63 -17.21 27.88
CA PRO A 339 -18.74 -15.81 27.49
C PRO A 339 -17.92 -15.01 28.50
N ALA A 340 -16.82 -14.42 28.04
CA ALA A 340 -16.19 -13.36 28.81
C ALA A 340 -17.34 -12.38 29.10
N PRO A 341 -17.55 -11.99 30.37
CA PRO A 341 -18.68 -11.17 30.75
C PRO A 341 -18.78 -10.04 29.73
N ALA A 342 -19.96 -9.91 29.11
CA ALA A 342 -20.20 -8.96 28.03
C ALA A 342 -19.47 -7.67 28.39
N ALA A 343 -18.49 -7.30 27.56
CA ALA A 343 -17.80 -6.04 27.71
C ALA A 343 -18.85 -4.96 27.43
N GLY A 344 -19.67 -4.63 28.42
CA GLY A 344 -20.50 -3.45 28.38
C GLY A 344 -19.54 -2.30 28.39
N SER A 345 -19.15 -1.83 27.20
CA SER A 345 -18.25 -0.70 26.94
C SER A 345 -17.26 -0.40 28.06
N LYS A 346 -16.61 -1.44 28.60
CA LYS A 346 -15.53 -1.26 29.56
C LYS A 346 -14.30 -1.08 28.72
N ALA A 347 -13.88 0.18 28.64
CA ALA A 347 -12.60 0.58 28.11
C ALA A 347 -11.54 -0.46 28.47
N ALA A 348 -10.75 -0.87 27.47
CA ALA A 348 -9.59 -1.73 27.63
C ALA A 348 -8.81 -1.37 28.90
N PRO A 349 -8.16 -2.35 29.58
CA PRO A 349 -7.36 -2.06 30.75
C PRO A 349 -6.27 -1.06 30.33
N LYS A 350 -6.50 0.19 30.72
CA LYS A 350 -5.61 1.30 30.41
C LYS A 350 -4.32 1.01 31.14
N GLN A 351 -3.22 0.81 30.41
CA GLN A 351 -1.93 1.34 30.88
C GLN A 351 -2.24 2.77 31.36
N GLY A 352 -1.99 3.04 32.64
CA GLY A 352 -2.57 4.17 33.38
C GLY A 352 -2.68 5.42 32.51
N LYS A 353 -3.91 5.77 32.08
CA LYS A 353 -4.09 7.00 31.32
C LYS A 353 -3.76 8.14 32.26
N MET A 354 -2.91 9.04 31.84
CA MET A 354 -2.62 10.25 32.59
C MET A 354 -3.60 11.36 32.18
N PRO A 355 -3.80 12.38 33.03
CA PRO A 355 -4.53 13.60 32.68
C PRO A 355 -3.95 14.25 31.42
N ARG A 356 -4.81 14.89 30.63
CA ARG A 356 -4.41 15.51 29.35
C ARG A 356 -5.18 16.78 29.05
N PHE A 357 -4.54 17.69 28.31
CA PHE A 357 -5.20 18.83 27.71
C PHE A 357 -5.79 18.49 26.34
N ALA A 358 -6.91 19.10 25.99
CA ALA A 358 -7.42 19.14 24.62
C ALA A 358 -7.78 20.58 24.25
N SER A 359 -7.13 21.11 23.21
CA SER A 359 -7.41 22.45 22.69
C SER A 359 -8.49 22.38 21.61
N PHE A 360 -9.36 23.38 21.56
CA PHE A 360 -10.42 23.49 20.57
C PHE A 360 -10.71 24.96 20.23
N ARG A 361 -11.43 25.17 19.13
CA ARG A 361 -11.87 26.49 18.67
C ARG A 361 -13.37 26.60 18.87
N ASP A 362 -13.83 27.68 19.49
CA ASP A 362 -15.24 27.97 19.68
C ASP A 362 -15.90 28.51 18.40
N ALA A 363 -17.23 28.51 18.40
CA ALA A 363 -18.04 29.03 17.30
C ALA A 363 -17.79 30.54 17.03
N ASP A 364 -17.39 31.30 18.05
CA ASP A 364 -17.00 32.72 17.93
C ASP A 364 -15.58 32.93 17.38
N GLY A 365 -14.87 31.84 17.07
CA GLY A 365 -13.53 31.86 16.53
C GLY A 365 -12.41 31.94 17.56
N SER A 366 -12.73 32.10 18.85
CA SER A 366 -11.76 32.09 19.96
C SER A 366 -11.25 30.68 20.27
N PHE A 367 -10.14 30.59 20.98
CA PHE A 367 -9.49 29.32 21.34
C PHE A 367 -9.64 29.04 22.83
N ARG A 368 -9.93 27.79 23.19
CA ARG A 368 -9.97 27.30 24.57
C ARG A 368 -9.33 25.93 24.68
N PHE A 369 -9.05 25.50 25.89
CA PHE A 369 -8.67 24.12 26.16
C PHE A 369 -9.42 23.56 27.37
N ARG A 370 -9.58 22.24 27.38
CA ARG A 370 -10.08 21.47 28.52
C ARG A 370 -8.96 20.67 29.14
N LEU A 371 -8.96 20.56 30.46
CA LEU A 371 -8.22 19.53 31.18
C LEU A 371 -9.14 18.34 31.42
N PHE A 372 -8.68 17.15 31.07
CA PHE A 372 -9.37 15.90 31.37
C PHE A 372 -8.60 15.07 32.39
N SER A 373 -9.32 14.38 33.27
CA SER A 373 -8.78 13.34 34.14
C SER A 373 -8.25 12.15 33.35
N ALA A 374 -7.54 11.23 34.04
CA ALA A 374 -7.16 9.92 33.54
C ALA A 374 -8.35 9.10 32.99
N GLU A 375 -9.50 9.28 33.62
CA GLU A 375 -10.76 8.63 33.32
C GLU A 375 -11.44 9.27 32.10
N GLY A 376 -11.10 10.52 31.76
CA GLY A 376 -11.66 11.29 30.66
C GLY A 376 -12.75 12.27 31.06
N GLU A 377 -12.90 12.53 32.37
CA GLU A 377 -13.84 13.53 32.89
C GLU A 377 -13.26 14.94 32.73
N GLU A 378 -14.08 15.91 32.34
CA GLU A 378 -13.66 17.31 32.23
C GLU A 378 -13.45 17.90 33.64
N LEU A 379 -12.21 18.29 33.92
CA LEU A 379 -11.81 18.87 35.20
C LEU A 379 -11.78 20.40 35.15
N LEU A 380 -11.31 20.99 34.05
CA LEU A 380 -11.24 22.44 33.87
C LEU A 380 -11.53 22.84 32.43
N LEU A 381 -12.12 24.03 32.27
CA LEU A 381 -12.23 24.76 31.02
C LEU A 381 -11.50 26.10 31.14
N SER A 382 -10.60 26.40 30.19
CA SER A 382 -9.85 27.65 30.19
C SER A 382 -10.71 28.88 29.87
N LYS A 383 -10.21 30.07 30.22
CA LYS A 383 -10.67 31.32 29.58
C LYS A 383 -10.44 31.28 28.07
N SER A 384 -11.14 32.13 27.32
CA SER A 384 -10.94 32.26 25.87
C SER A 384 -9.63 32.99 25.55
N PHE A 385 -9.01 32.58 24.44
CA PHE A 385 -7.79 33.17 23.89
C PHE A 385 -8.04 33.66 22.47
N ALA A 386 -7.47 34.81 22.12
CA ALA A 386 -7.52 35.34 20.75
C ALA A 386 -6.67 34.52 19.77
N ASP A 387 -5.64 33.83 20.27
CA ASP A 387 -4.76 32.99 19.49
C ASP A 387 -4.44 31.67 20.22
N PRO A 388 -4.14 30.59 19.49
CA PRO A 388 -3.88 29.27 20.09
C PRO A 388 -2.53 29.19 20.81
N LYS A 389 -1.58 30.08 20.53
CA LYS A 389 -0.25 30.06 21.16
C LYS A 389 -0.34 30.50 22.63
N ALA A 390 -1.17 31.50 22.92
CA ALA A 390 -1.46 31.94 24.29
C ALA A 390 -2.07 30.80 25.13
N GLY A 391 -3.01 30.04 24.56
CA GLY A 391 -3.60 28.86 25.20
C GLY A 391 -2.57 27.75 25.45
N GLY A 392 -1.66 27.51 24.51
CA GLY A 392 -0.57 26.54 24.67
C GLY A 392 0.47 26.96 25.71
N ALA A 393 0.80 28.26 25.80
CA ALA A 393 1.71 28.79 26.80
C ALA A 393 1.15 28.60 28.23
N LEU A 394 -0.15 28.84 28.43
CA LEU A 394 -0.80 28.60 29.70
C LEU A 394 -0.82 27.10 30.07
N GLN A 395 -1.07 26.20 29.11
CA GLN A 395 -1.00 24.75 29.38
C GLN A 395 0.40 24.34 29.86
N LYS A 396 1.45 24.89 29.27
CA LYS A 396 2.83 24.66 29.70
C LYS A 396 3.07 25.19 31.12
N GLN A 397 2.60 26.40 31.42
CA GLN A 397 2.71 26.98 32.76
C GLN A 397 1.97 26.13 33.82
N ILE A 398 0.77 25.63 33.51
CA ILE A 398 0.02 24.73 34.41
C ILE A 398 0.75 23.41 34.64
N ARG A 399 1.37 22.83 33.60
CA ARG A 399 2.22 21.64 33.74
C ARG A 399 3.38 21.92 34.68
N THR A 400 4.12 23.00 34.49
CA THR A 400 5.29 23.31 35.32
C THR A 400 4.95 23.59 36.79
N LEU A 401 3.80 24.21 37.08
CA LEU A 401 3.45 24.63 38.44
C LEU A 401 2.87 23.51 39.33
N GLY A 402 2.19 22.52 38.75
CA GLY A 402 1.45 21.49 39.49
C GLY A 402 0.39 22.06 40.44
N ALA A 403 -0.11 21.25 41.38
CA ALA A 403 -1.11 21.71 42.35
C ALA A 403 -0.50 22.55 43.50
N GLY A 404 0.82 22.52 43.67
CA GLY A 404 1.52 23.18 44.80
C GLY A 404 1.59 24.70 44.71
N ALA A 405 1.61 25.26 43.50
CA ALA A 405 1.67 26.72 43.26
C ALA A 405 0.40 27.29 42.62
N ALA A 406 -0.53 26.43 42.20
CA ALA A 406 -1.84 26.82 41.68
C ALA A 406 -2.79 27.22 42.81
N VAL A 407 -3.38 28.42 42.74
CA VAL A 407 -4.41 28.83 43.70
C VAL A 407 -5.77 28.34 43.21
N LEU A 408 -6.31 27.30 43.86
CA LEU A 408 -7.67 26.82 43.63
C LEU A 408 -8.65 27.60 44.52
N GLN A 409 -9.39 28.54 43.94
CA GLN A 409 -10.40 29.32 44.64
C GLN A 409 -11.78 28.64 44.55
N VAL A 410 -12.33 28.27 45.70
CA VAL A 410 -13.65 27.63 45.80
C VAL A 410 -14.76 28.68 45.58
N ARG A 411 -15.69 28.38 44.67
CA ARG A 411 -16.99 29.05 44.44
C ARG A 411 -18.12 28.18 45.01
N PRO A 412 -19.35 28.70 45.23
CA PRO A 412 -20.45 27.90 45.77
C PRO A 412 -20.66 26.56 45.05
N LEU A 413 -20.64 26.54 43.71
CA LEU A 413 -20.82 25.31 42.94
C LEU A 413 -19.63 24.98 42.04
N GLY A 414 -18.45 25.57 42.22
CA GLY A 414 -17.33 25.32 41.30
C GLY A 414 -15.99 25.71 41.90
N VAL A 415 -14.92 25.56 41.12
CA VAL A 415 -13.57 25.92 41.53
C VAL A 415 -12.91 26.68 40.39
N ASP A 416 -12.25 27.78 40.72
CA ASP A 416 -11.45 28.56 39.80
C ASP A 416 -9.97 28.28 40.01
N LEU A 417 -9.27 27.99 38.92
CA LEU A 417 -7.82 27.96 38.89
C LEU A 417 -7.32 29.38 38.67
N LYS A 418 -6.59 29.90 39.65
CA LYS A 418 -5.94 31.21 39.60
C LYS A 418 -4.43 31.10 39.48
N LEU A 419 -3.88 31.88 38.56
CA LEU A 419 -2.44 32.12 38.41
C LEU A 419 -2.21 33.63 38.44
N ASP A 420 -1.24 34.07 39.24
CA ASP A 420 -0.89 35.49 39.40
C ASP A 420 -2.09 36.40 39.76
N GLY A 421 -3.07 35.86 40.49
CA GLY A 421 -4.28 36.57 40.92
C GLY A 421 -5.44 36.56 39.92
N GLU A 422 -5.22 36.13 38.67
CA GLU A 422 -6.25 36.03 37.63
C GLU A 422 -6.83 34.62 37.53
N THR A 423 -8.15 34.52 37.29
CA THR A 423 -8.79 33.25 36.92
C THR A 423 -8.41 32.88 35.49
N VAL A 424 -7.77 31.73 35.32
CA VAL A 424 -7.28 31.23 34.03
C VAL A 424 -8.07 30.03 33.51
N ALA A 425 -8.72 29.28 34.40
CA ALA A 425 -9.63 28.19 34.08
C ALA A 425 -10.61 27.95 35.23
N SER A 426 -11.74 27.31 34.95
CA SER A 426 -12.76 26.99 35.95
C SER A 426 -13.30 25.58 35.75
N THR A 427 -13.74 24.93 36.82
CA THR A 427 -14.51 23.68 36.74
C THR A 427 -15.91 23.95 36.18
N PRO A 428 -16.60 22.92 35.68
CA PRO A 428 -18.05 22.95 35.56
C PRO A 428 -18.71 23.26 36.91
N ASP A 429 -19.95 23.75 36.89
CA ASP A 429 -20.73 23.86 38.10
C ASP A 429 -21.24 22.47 38.55
N TYR A 430 -21.04 22.15 39.81
CA TYR A 430 -21.46 20.92 40.47
C TYR A 430 -22.89 21.06 41.00
N ARG A 431 -23.56 19.92 41.21
CA ARG A 431 -24.95 19.88 41.68
C ARG A 431 -25.16 20.46 43.09
N ASP A 432 -24.13 20.39 43.93
CA ASP A 432 -24.15 20.81 45.33
C ASP A 432 -22.70 21.03 45.83
N GLU A 433 -22.56 21.66 47.00
CA GLU A 433 -21.25 21.94 47.61
C GLU A 433 -20.47 20.66 47.95
N GLN A 434 -21.16 19.57 48.29
CA GLN A 434 -20.54 18.30 48.63
C GLN A 434 -19.87 17.65 47.41
N ALA A 435 -20.50 17.71 46.24
CA ALA A 435 -19.97 17.22 44.97
C ALA A 435 -18.78 18.08 44.50
N ARG A 436 -18.84 19.40 44.71
CA ARG A 436 -17.71 20.31 44.48
C ARG A 436 -16.51 19.94 45.34
N ASP A 437 -16.72 19.76 46.65
CA ASP A 437 -15.63 19.46 47.58
C ASP A 437 -15.01 18.09 47.30
N ALA A 438 -15.82 17.10 46.89
CA ALA A 438 -15.34 15.80 46.43
C ALA A 438 -14.47 15.90 45.16
N ALA A 439 -14.73 16.87 44.28
CA ALA A 439 -13.99 17.04 43.02
C ALA A 439 -12.64 17.77 43.16
N LEU A 440 -12.38 18.42 44.31
CA LEU A 440 -11.10 19.11 44.57
C LEU A 440 -9.91 18.15 44.61
N ALA A 441 -10.07 16.97 45.20
CA ALA A 441 -8.99 16.00 45.33
C ALA A 441 -8.56 15.42 43.95
N PRO A 442 -9.48 14.93 43.09
CA PRO A 442 -9.16 14.53 41.72
C PRO A 442 -8.51 15.63 40.88
N LEU A 443 -8.98 16.88 41.02
CA LEU A 443 -8.41 18.02 40.31
C LEU A 443 -6.95 18.29 40.72
N ARG A 444 -6.66 18.29 42.03
CA ARG A 444 -5.29 18.45 42.54
C ARG A 444 -4.37 17.33 42.10
N GLU A 445 -4.86 16.09 42.17
CA GLU A 445 -4.10 14.92 41.73
C GLU A 445 -3.77 15.01 40.25
N ALA A 446 -4.72 15.40 39.41
CA ALA A 446 -4.49 15.57 37.98
C ALA A 446 -3.44 16.65 37.67
N LEU A 447 -3.49 17.78 38.39
CA LEU A 447 -2.51 18.86 38.24
C LEU A 447 -1.10 18.42 38.68
N ASN A 448 -0.97 17.63 39.76
CA ASN A 448 0.32 17.08 40.18
C ASN A 448 0.87 16.07 39.18
N GLN A 449 0.02 15.18 38.65
CA GLN A 449 0.44 14.20 37.64
C GLN A 449 0.93 14.89 36.35
N LEU A 450 0.33 16.00 35.94
CA LEU A 450 0.80 16.80 34.80
C LEU A 450 2.17 17.43 35.05
N ALA A 451 2.51 17.77 36.29
CA ALA A 451 3.81 18.34 36.65
C ALA A 451 4.95 17.32 36.67
N THR A 452 4.62 16.05 36.79
CA THR A 452 5.59 14.95 36.69
C THR A 452 5.87 14.49 35.25
N GLN A 453 5.26 15.12 34.23
CA GLN A 453 5.36 14.72 32.82
C GLN A 453 6.52 15.37 32.05
N ASP A 454 7.24 16.34 32.61
CA ASP A 454 8.37 17.04 31.97
C ASP A 454 9.71 16.69 32.62
#